data_AF-A0A8J7BRV2-F1
#
_entry.id   AF-A0A8J7BRV2-F1
#
_cell.length_a   1.000
_cell.length_b   1.000
_cell.length_c   1.000
_cell.angle_alpha   90.00
_cell.angle_beta   90.00
_cell.angle_gamma   90.00
#
_symmetry.space_group_name_H-M   'P 1'
#
loop_
_entity.id
_entity.type
_entity.pdbx_description
1 polymer ?
#
loop_
_entity_poly.entity_id
_entity_poly.type
_entity_poly.pdbx_seq_one_letter_code
_entity_poly.pdbx_strand_id
1 'polypeptide(L)'
;MPKANPPSADINQLVRELRVLCGLTQEQFAAKLGVTLVTVNRWENDRAKPMPLALRQLNALTIEMSQFGSEADRETAHRLLKQYFPKNF
;
A
#
# COMPACT_ATOMS: atom_id res chain seq x y z
N MET A 1 11.42 -10.74 -21.19
CA MET A 1 11.88 -9.86 -20.09
C MET A 1 10.89 -8.72 -19.97
N PRO A 2 10.12 -8.57 -18.88
CA PRO A 2 9.27 -7.39 -18.75
C PRO A 2 10.19 -6.18 -18.49
N LYS A 3 10.00 -5.14 -19.31
CA LYS A 3 10.75 -3.89 -19.26
C LYS A 3 10.36 -3.14 -17.99
N ALA A 4 11.36 -2.68 -17.23
CA ALA A 4 11.16 -1.75 -16.13
C ALA A 4 10.54 -0.46 -16.70
N ASN A 5 9.26 -0.22 -16.41
CA ASN A 5 8.62 1.05 -16.68
C ASN A 5 9.05 2.06 -15.59
N PRO A 6 9.26 3.35 -15.92
CA PRO A 6 9.62 4.36 -14.93
C PRO A 6 8.44 4.63 -13.97
N PRO A 7 8.69 5.13 -12.74
CA PRO A 7 7.73 5.10 -11.65
C PRO A 7 6.68 6.22 -11.80
N SER A 8 5.65 5.99 -12.60
CA SER A 8 4.34 6.58 -12.33
C SER A 8 3.64 5.69 -11.29
N ALA A 9 4.12 5.75 -10.04
CA ALA A 9 3.58 5.09 -8.83
C ALA A 9 2.40 4.12 -9.06
N ASP A 10 2.72 2.89 -9.43
CA ASP A 10 1.76 1.81 -9.62
C ASP A 10 1.07 1.49 -8.28
N ILE A 11 -0.18 1.93 -8.12
CA ILE A 11 -0.90 1.87 -6.85
C ILE A 11 -1.17 0.42 -6.39
N ASN A 12 -1.24 -0.50 -7.34
CA ASN A 12 -1.27 -1.95 -7.12
C ASN A 12 -0.01 -2.44 -6.38
N GLN A 13 1.16 -1.89 -6.72
CA GLN A 13 2.42 -2.22 -6.06
C GLN A 13 2.43 -1.69 -4.63
N LEU A 14 1.96 -0.45 -4.39
CA LEU A 14 1.81 0.08 -3.03
C LEU A 14 0.95 -0.83 -2.16
N VAL A 15 -0.24 -1.20 -2.64
CA VAL A 15 -1.20 -2.02 -1.89
C VAL A 15 -0.58 -3.37 -1.53
N ARG A 16 0.08 -4.01 -2.49
CA ARG A 16 0.73 -5.31 -2.26
C ARG A 16 1.91 -5.21 -1.31
N GLU A 17 2.78 -4.22 -1.47
CA GLU A 17 3.95 -4.03 -0.61
C GLU A 17 3.54 -3.70 0.83
N LEU A 18 2.58 -2.79 1.02
CA LEU A 18 2.08 -2.45 2.35
C LEU A 18 1.41 -3.65 3.03
N ARG A 19 0.65 -4.46 2.28
CA ARG A 19 0.06 -5.69 2.83
C ARG A 19 1.12 -6.67 3.31
N VAL A 20 2.15 -6.92 2.49
CA VAL A 20 3.25 -7.83 2.84
C VAL A 20 4.03 -7.29 4.04
N LEU A 21 4.26 -5.97 4.09
CA LEU A 21 4.89 -5.29 5.22
C LEU A 21 4.12 -5.50 6.52
N CYS A 22 2.79 -5.50 6.47
CA CYS A 22 1.95 -5.82 7.63
C CYS A 22 1.88 -7.33 7.97
N GLY A 23 2.46 -8.21 7.14
CA GLY A 23 2.37 -9.66 7.31
C GLY A 23 0.95 -10.22 7.12
N LEU A 24 0.09 -9.54 6.35
CA LEU A 24 -1.33 -9.88 6.24
C LEU A 24 -1.69 -10.61 4.93
N THR A 25 -2.69 -11.48 5.02
CA THR A 25 -3.44 -11.99 3.85
C THR A 25 -4.26 -10.88 3.19
N GLN A 26 -4.76 -11.09 1.96
CA GLN A 26 -5.61 -10.10 1.29
C GLN A 26 -6.90 -9.85 2.09
N GLU A 27 -7.45 -10.90 2.70
CA GLU A 27 -8.65 -10.86 3.54
C GLU A 27 -8.42 -10.03 4.81
N GLN A 28 -7.33 -10.29 5.53
CA GLN A 28 -7.00 -9.54 6.74
C GLN A 28 -6.68 -8.07 6.42
N PHE A 29 -5.99 -7.82 5.32
CA PHE A 29 -5.69 -6.46 4.88
C PHE A 29 -6.95 -5.70 4.48
N ALA A 30 -7.87 -6.36 3.75
CA ALA A 30 -9.17 -5.81 3.42
C ALA A 30 -9.98 -5.46 4.68
N ALA A 31 -10.01 -6.36 5.67
CA ALA A 31 -10.65 -6.10 6.95
C ALA A 31 -10.04 -4.90 7.69
N LYS A 32 -8.70 -4.80 7.72
CA LYS A 32 -7.99 -3.66 8.35
C LYS A 32 -8.29 -2.32 7.65
N LEU A 33 -8.51 -2.33 6.34
CA LEU A 33 -8.89 -1.15 5.56
C LEU A 33 -10.42 -0.91 5.51
N GLY A 34 -11.25 -1.80 6.06
CA GLY A 34 -12.70 -1.68 5.97
C GLY A 34 -13.26 -1.83 4.55
N VAL A 35 -12.60 -2.63 3.70
CA VAL A 35 -13.05 -2.96 2.34
C VAL A 35 -13.20 -4.47 2.16
N THR A 36 -13.68 -4.91 1.00
CA THR A 36 -13.81 -6.34 0.71
C THR A 36 -12.52 -6.95 0.18
N LEU A 37 -12.36 -8.27 0.33
CA LEU A 37 -11.29 -9.04 -0.33
C LEU A 37 -11.23 -8.76 -1.83
N VAL A 38 -12.39 -8.74 -2.50
CA VAL A 38 -12.50 -8.49 -3.95
C VAL A 38 -11.95 -7.11 -4.30
N THR A 39 -12.16 -6.11 -3.44
CA THR A 39 -11.62 -4.76 -3.63
C THR A 39 -10.09 -4.76 -3.59
N VAL A 40 -9.47 -5.37 -2.57
CA VAL A 40 -8.01 -5.49 -2.47
C VAL A 40 -7.44 -6.30 -3.63
N ASN A 41 -8.08 -7.42 -3.98
CA ASN A 41 -7.68 -8.25 -5.11
C ASN A 41 -7.67 -7.47 -6.43
N ARG A 42 -8.71 -6.66 -6.69
CA ARG A 42 -8.76 -5.79 -7.88
C ARG A 42 -7.67 -4.73 -7.86
N TRP A 43 -7.37 -4.14 -6.70
CA TRP A 43 -6.27 -3.17 -6.59
C TRP A 43 -4.92 -3.82 -6.87
N GLU A 44 -4.60 -4.97 -6.26
CA GLU A 44 -3.29 -5.64 -6.45
C GLU A 44 -3.08 -6.17 -7.87
N ASN A 45 -4.16 -6.43 -8.62
CA ASN A 45 -4.12 -6.90 -10.01
C ASN A 45 -4.35 -5.78 -11.04
N ASP A 46 -4.26 -4.50 -10.64
CA ASP A 46 -4.44 -3.34 -11.51
C ASP A 46 -5.79 -3.33 -12.27
N ARG A 47 -6.84 -3.88 -11.64
CA ARG A 47 -8.21 -3.93 -12.19
C ARG A 47 -9.08 -2.76 -11.70
N ALA A 48 -8.65 -2.06 -10.67
CA ALA A 48 -9.28 -0.85 -10.15
C ALA A 48 -8.27 -0.03 -9.34
N LYS A 49 -8.51 1.27 -9.18
CA LYS A 49 -7.73 2.14 -8.29
C LYS A 49 -8.45 2.37 -6.97
N PRO A 50 -7.74 2.53 -5.83
CA PRO A 50 -8.34 2.93 -4.56
C PRO A 50 -8.99 4.31 -4.66
N MET A 51 -10.14 4.48 -4.02
CA MET A 51 -10.80 5.78 -3.89
C MET A 51 -10.05 6.67 -2.89
N PRO A 52 -10.28 8.00 -2.88
CA PRO A 52 -9.58 8.92 -1.96
C PRO A 52 -9.62 8.51 -0.49
N LEU A 53 -10.75 7.97 0.00
CA LEU A 53 -10.86 7.47 1.36
C LEU A 53 -9.91 6.29 1.63
N ALA A 54 -9.85 5.34 0.69
CA ALA A 54 -8.93 4.20 0.78
C ALA A 54 -7.46 4.64 0.70
N LEU A 55 -7.14 5.64 -0.13
CA LEU A 55 -5.79 6.23 -0.16
C LEU A 55 -5.40 6.85 1.19
N ARG A 56 -6.33 7.52 1.88
CA ARG A 56 -6.09 8.04 3.24
C ARG A 56 -5.83 6.92 4.24
N GLN A 57 -6.57 5.82 4.16
CA GLN A 57 -6.35 4.66 5.03
C GLN A 57 -5.00 3.98 4.75
N LEU A 58 -4.63 3.81 3.48
CA LEU A 58 -3.32 3.29 3.09
C LEU A 58 -2.19 4.20 3.60
N ASN A 59 -2.34 5.53 3.48
CA ASN A 59 -1.37 6.48 4.00
C ASN A 59 -1.23 6.37 5.53
N ALA A 60 -2.35 6.38 6.25
CA ALA A 60 -2.37 6.26 7.71
C ALA A 60 -1.69 4.96 8.19
N LEU A 61 -1.96 3.84 7.52
CA LEU A 61 -1.31 2.57 7.82
C LEU A 61 0.19 2.59 7.47
N THR A 62 0.58 3.25 6.39
CA THR A 62 2.01 3.39 6.06
C THR A 62 2.75 4.24 7.12
N ILE A 63 2.11 5.27 7.66
CA ILE A 63 2.63 6.08 8.79
C ILE A 63 2.74 5.22 10.06
N GLU A 64 1.74 4.38 10.36
CA GLU A 64 1.79 3.43 11.48
C GLU A 64 3.02 2.53 11.36
N MET A 65 3.23 1.91 10.18
CA MET A 65 4.39 1.03 9.93
C MET A 65 5.74 1.77 9.95
N SER A 66 5.76 3.08 9.67
CA SER A 66 7.00 3.86 9.76
C SER A 66 7.41 4.18 11.19
N GLN A 67 6.46 4.11 12.14
CA GLN A 67 6.68 4.37 13.56
C GLN A 67 6.86 3.06 14.34
N PHE A 68 6.10 2.03 13.98
CA PHE A 68 6.01 0.76 14.72
C PHE A 68 6.33 -0.41 13.78
N GLY A 69 7.47 -1.07 14.03
CA GLY A 69 7.97 -2.17 13.21
C GLY A 69 9.45 -2.41 13.47
N SER A 70 10.01 -3.45 12.84
CA SER A 70 11.47 -3.62 12.83
C SER A 70 12.14 -2.44 12.12
N GLU A 71 13.46 -2.30 12.26
CA GLU A 71 14.19 -1.26 11.52
C GLU A 71 14.00 -1.37 10.00
N ALA A 72 14.03 -2.59 9.46
CA ALA A 72 13.77 -2.85 8.05
C ALA A 72 12.33 -2.50 7.63
N ASP A 73 11.34 -2.79 8.48
CA ASP A 73 9.94 -2.46 8.20
C ASP A 73 9.75 -0.94 8.15
N ARG A 74 10.34 -0.23 9.12
CA ARG A 74 10.28 1.23 9.19
C ARG A 74 10.97 1.85 7.97
N GLU A 75 12.14 1.36 7.56
CA GLU A 75 12.82 1.83 6.35
C GLU A 75 11.93 1.64 5.10
N THR A 76 11.32 0.46 4.98
CA THR A 76 10.39 0.14 3.90
C THR A 76 9.18 1.09 3.89
N ALA A 77 8.58 1.34 5.05
CA ALA A 77 7.47 2.27 5.19
C ALA A 77 7.86 3.72 4.82
N HIS A 78 9.02 4.21 5.25
CA HIS A 78 9.52 5.54 4.86
C HIS A 78 9.74 5.65 3.35
N ARG A 79 10.24 4.60 2.70
CA ARG A 79 10.34 4.54 1.23
C ARG A 79 8.95 4.64 0.58
N LEU A 80 7.97 3.86 1.06
CA LEU A 80 6.60 3.90 0.54
C LEU A 80 5.96 5.29 0.71
N LEU A 81 6.14 5.94 1.86
CA LEU A 81 5.68 7.32 2.08
C LEU A 81 6.28 8.29 1.06
N LYS A 82 7.60 8.24 0.85
CA LYS A 82 8.29 9.12 -0.11
C LYS A 82 7.82 8.89 -1.55
N GLN A 83 7.56 7.64 -1.93
CA GLN A 83 7.21 7.26 -3.29
C GLN A 83 5.74 7.52 -3.64
N TYR A 84 4.81 7.27 -2.71
CA TYR A 84 3.37 7.23 -3.00
C TYR A 84 2.57 8.32 -2.28
N PHE A 85 3.10 8.90 -1.22
CA PHE A 85 2.44 9.95 -0.43
C PHE A 85 3.35 11.18 -0.27
N PRO A 86 3.92 11.74 -1.37
CA PRO A 86 4.68 12.97 -1.26
C PRO A 86 3.78 14.06 -0.71
N LYS A 87 4.26 14.82 0.30
CA LYS A 87 3.54 15.88 1.03
C LYS A 87 2.62 16.66 0.08
N ASN A 88 1.35 16.29 0.00
CA ASN A 88 0.22 16.95 -0.67
C ASN A 88 -1.00 16.00 -0.69
N PHE A 89 -1.76 15.98 0.41
CA PHE A 89 -3.21 15.72 0.42
C PHE A 89 -3.89 16.86 1.17
#